data_AF-A0A842PJK7-F1
#
_entry.id   AF-A0A842PJK7-F1
#
_cell.length_a   1.000
_cell.length_b   1.000
_cell.length_c   1.000
_cell.angle_alpha   90.00
_cell.angle_beta   90.00
_cell.angle_gamma   90.00
#
_symmetry.space_group_name_H-M   'P 1'
#
loop_
_entity.id
_entity.type
_entity.pdbx_description
1 polymer ?
#
loop_
_entity_poly.entity_id
_entity_poly.type
_entity_poly.pdbx_seq_one_letter_code
_entity_poly.pdbx_strand_id
1 'polypeptide(L)'
;MKMEGIKFASMLGKMRTSSRIELYLFFVVIAIAIALRFYNLDLRPFHHDESVHAHFSYQLFKQGTYNYDPMWHGPFQYYLTAVLYRLFGDGEWISRLMPALFGVCLVALPFTLRKHLGFKASFITAFLLAISPSFLYYSRFFRNDISLAFFSLAAVVCAIHYIEKKKPVFIYLASLLFALALCTKENAYITSFIFFSFVVLYFLYTRRQRTLKGIMMILKDNWLPTIVSLSILAIIYTSFHSFFFRNPQDSFALFRAVSHWASYQTGPTGPFYFYAALSLLYELPIIILGIAGIFYFARKRDLLMVFMSYWAISSFFIYSCIYEKAPWLLLHLLL
;
A
#
# COMPACT_ATOMS: atom_id res chain seq x y z
N MET A 1 35.06 -24.32 -7.50
CA MET A 1 34.43 -24.84 -6.27
C MET A 1 32.94 -24.52 -6.33
N LYS A 2 32.09 -25.54 -6.40
CA LYS A 2 30.65 -25.45 -6.74
C LYS A 2 29.94 -24.39 -5.90
N MET A 3 29.29 -23.43 -6.58
CA MET A 3 28.32 -22.52 -5.99
C MET A 3 27.13 -23.33 -5.51
N GLU A 4 27.09 -23.67 -4.23
CA GLU A 4 25.85 -24.08 -3.59
C GLU A 4 24.94 -22.87 -3.53
N GLY A 5 24.08 -22.81 -4.57
CA GLY A 5 22.94 -21.94 -4.65
C GLY A 5 22.20 -21.99 -3.33
N ILE A 6 21.93 -20.81 -2.80
CA ILE A 6 20.96 -20.59 -1.74
C ILE A 6 19.77 -21.52 -2.02
N LYS A 7 19.43 -22.42 -1.07
CA LYS A 7 18.25 -23.29 -1.11
C LYS A 7 16.96 -22.47 -1.05
N PHE A 8 16.73 -21.61 -2.04
CA PHE A 8 15.45 -21.00 -2.35
C PHE A 8 14.61 -21.94 -3.24
N ALA A 9 15.26 -22.89 -3.92
CA ALA A 9 14.62 -23.78 -4.89
C ALA A 9 13.97 -25.04 -4.29
N SER A 10 14.29 -25.45 -3.06
CA SER A 10 13.78 -26.72 -2.48
C SER A 10 12.44 -26.60 -1.74
N MET A 11 11.76 -25.46 -1.86
CA MET A 11 10.40 -25.25 -1.35
C MET A 11 9.40 -24.86 -2.46
N LEU A 12 9.77 -25.09 -3.72
CA LEU A 12 8.86 -24.95 -4.85
C LEU A 12 7.92 -26.15 -4.86
N GLY A 13 6.81 -26.05 -4.12
CA GLY A 13 5.67 -26.93 -4.29
C GLY A 13 5.31 -27.00 -5.78
N LYS A 14 5.07 -28.22 -6.29
CA LYS A 14 4.65 -28.47 -7.67
C LYS A 14 3.62 -27.43 -8.10
N MET A 15 3.92 -26.72 -9.19
CA MET A 15 3.03 -25.74 -9.79
C MET A 15 1.71 -26.41 -10.16
N ARG A 16 0.67 -26.19 -9.36
CA ARG A 16 -0.70 -26.58 -9.73
C ARG A 16 -1.28 -25.41 -10.50
N THR A 17 -1.61 -25.64 -11.77
CA THR A 17 -2.50 -24.73 -12.52
C THR A 17 -3.80 -24.63 -11.74
N SER A 18 -4.28 -23.40 -11.52
CA SER A 18 -5.54 -23.19 -10.81
C SER A 18 -6.65 -23.92 -11.54
N SER A 19 -7.44 -24.71 -10.79
CA SER A 19 -8.60 -25.37 -11.38
C SER A 19 -9.60 -24.32 -11.87
N ARG A 20 -10.46 -24.67 -12.84
CA ARG A 20 -11.51 -23.76 -13.31
C ARG A 20 -12.41 -23.27 -12.17
N ILE A 21 -12.61 -24.11 -11.15
CA ILE A 21 -13.39 -23.79 -9.95
C ILE A 21 -12.69 -22.71 -9.12
N GLU A 22 -11.38 -22.80 -8.92
CA GLU A 22 -10.61 -21.79 -8.18
C GLU A 22 -10.74 -20.40 -8.84
N LEU A 23 -10.67 -20.34 -10.17
CA LEU A 23 -10.83 -19.10 -10.92
C LEU A 23 -12.25 -18.54 -10.80
N TYR A 24 -13.27 -19.40 -10.90
CA TYR A 24 -14.67 -18.99 -10.71
C TYR A 24 -14.91 -18.42 -9.32
N LEU A 25 -14.38 -19.06 -8.28
CA LEU A 25 -14.49 -18.57 -6.90
C LEU A 25 -13.86 -17.19 -6.73
N PHE A 26 -12.67 -16.96 -7.29
CA PHE A 26 -12.07 -15.62 -7.27
C PHE A 26 -12.89 -14.60 -8.04
N PHE A 27 -13.41 -14.97 -9.22
CA PHE A 27 -14.29 -14.09 -10.00
C PHE A 27 -15.53 -13.66 -9.20
N VAL A 28 -16.16 -14.60 -8.49
CA VAL A 28 -17.30 -14.30 -7.61
C VAL A 28 -16.91 -13.33 -6.50
N VAL A 29 -15.75 -13.49 -5.86
CA VAL A 29 -15.26 -12.54 -4.84
C VAL A 29 -15.04 -11.14 -5.41
N ILE A 30 -14.48 -11.04 -6.63
CA ILE A 30 -14.31 -9.75 -7.30
C ILE A 30 -15.66 -9.14 -7.68
N ALA A 31 -16.61 -9.92 -8.17
CA ALA A 31 -17.96 -9.45 -8.48
C ALA A 31 -18.67 -8.92 -7.23
N ILE A 32 -18.54 -9.61 -6.08
CA ILE A 32 -19.04 -9.14 -4.78
C ILE A 32 -18.35 -7.84 -4.39
N ALA A 33 -17.02 -7.74 -4.51
CA ALA A 33 -16.27 -6.54 -4.19
C ALA A 33 -16.71 -5.33 -5.03
N ILE A 34 -16.96 -5.53 -6.34
CA ILE A 34 -17.50 -4.50 -7.24
C ILE A 34 -18.90 -4.09 -6.79
N ALA A 35 -19.81 -5.04 -6.62
CA ALA A 35 -21.19 -4.74 -6.22
C ALA A 35 -21.23 -3.93 -4.91
N LEU A 36 -20.51 -4.39 -3.88
CA LEU A 36 -20.47 -3.72 -2.57
C LEU A 36 -19.85 -2.31 -2.64
N ARG A 37 -18.89 -2.06 -3.53
CA ARG A 37 -18.18 -0.76 -3.60
C ARG A 37 -18.85 0.25 -4.52
N PHE A 38 -19.57 -0.20 -5.54
CA PHE A 38 -20.20 0.68 -6.52
C PHE A 38 -21.68 0.92 -6.30
N TYR A 39 -22.36 0.06 -5.53
CA TYR A 39 -23.78 0.21 -5.24
C TYR A 39 -24.07 1.51 -4.46
N ASN A 40 -24.88 2.42 -5.02
CA ASN A 40 -25.26 3.71 -4.43
C ASN A 40 -24.08 4.49 -3.81
N LEU A 41 -23.03 4.70 -4.60
CA LEU A 41 -21.80 5.33 -4.14
C LEU A 41 -21.97 6.82 -3.76
N ASP A 42 -22.99 7.45 -4.33
CA ASP A 42 -23.46 8.82 -4.12
C ASP A 42 -24.57 8.95 -3.05
N LEU A 43 -24.96 7.86 -2.39
CA LEU A 43 -26.08 7.85 -1.44
C LEU A 43 -26.01 8.91 -0.33
N ARG A 44 -24.80 9.27 0.08
CA ARG A 44 -24.56 10.22 1.17
C ARG A 44 -23.84 11.48 0.67
N PRO A 45 -24.12 12.66 1.26
CA PRO A 45 -23.33 13.86 1.01
C PRO A 45 -21.88 13.65 1.45
N PHE A 46 -20.99 14.55 1.02
CA PHE A 46 -19.60 14.50 1.48
C PHE A 46 -19.50 14.66 2.99
N HIS A 47 -18.73 13.78 3.61
CA HIS A 47 -18.19 14.04 4.94
C HIS A 47 -17.22 15.24 4.88
N HIS A 48 -16.98 15.89 6.02
CA HIS A 48 -16.02 16.99 6.14
C HIS A 48 -14.70 16.70 5.40
N ASP A 49 -14.05 15.57 5.70
CA ASP A 49 -12.79 15.17 5.03
C ASP A 49 -12.93 14.94 3.52
N GLU A 50 -14.06 14.41 3.04
CA GLU A 50 -14.28 14.24 1.61
C GLU A 50 -14.47 15.60 0.93
N SER A 51 -15.12 16.55 1.62
CA SER A 51 -15.41 17.88 1.09
C SER A 51 -14.13 18.68 0.85
N VAL A 52 -13.14 18.57 1.74
CA VAL A 52 -11.82 19.17 1.57
C VAL A 52 -11.15 18.64 0.31
N HIS A 53 -11.15 17.32 0.15
CA HIS A 53 -10.55 16.71 -1.04
C HIS A 53 -11.29 17.09 -2.32
N ALA A 54 -12.63 17.08 -2.29
CA ALA A 54 -13.46 17.45 -3.42
C ALA A 54 -13.25 18.91 -3.84
N HIS A 55 -13.13 19.81 -2.86
CA HIS A 55 -12.91 21.23 -3.08
C HIS A 55 -11.60 21.49 -3.83
N PHE A 56 -10.47 20.97 -3.35
CA PHE A 56 -9.17 21.18 -4.01
C PHE A 56 -9.09 20.47 -5.37
N SER A 57 -9.68 19.29 -5.52
CA SER A 57 -9.82 18.64 -6.84
C SER A 57 -10.64 19.49 -7.81
N TYR A 58 -11.73 20.11 -7.33
CA TYR A 58 -12.58 20.98 -8.14
C TYR A 58 -11.86 22.29 -8.52
N GLN A 59 -11.12 22.90 -7.59
CA GLN A 59 -10.29 24.07 -7.89
C GLN A 59 -9.26 23.75 -8.97
N LEU A 60 -8.53 22.65 -8.84
CA LEU A 60 -7.59 22.21 -9.87
C LEU A 60 -8.29 21.97 -11.20
N PHE A 61 -9.46 21.34 -11.19
CA PHE A 61 -10.27 21.10 -12.39
C PHE A 61 -10.68 22.40 -13.10
N LYS A 62 -11.20 23.39 -12.36
CA LYS A 62 -11.71 24.65 -12.91
C LYS A 62 -10.63 25.68 -13.23
N GLN A 63 -9.64 25.81 -12.36
CA GLN A 63 -8.64 26.88 -12.41
C GLN A 63 -7.29 26.41 -12.97
N GLY A 64 -7.01 25.10 -12.98
CA GLY A 64 -5.74 24.56 -13.47
C GLY A 64 -4.55 24.88 -12.56
N THR A 65 -4.79 25.19 -11.29
CA THR A 65 -3.79 25.56 -10.29
C THR A 65 -3.79 24.53 -9.14
N TYR A 66 -2.60 24.24 -8.62
CA TYR A 66 -2.40 23.38 -7.47
C TYR A 66 -1.16 23.82 -6.70
N ASN A 67 -1.26 23.87 -5.37
CA ASN A 67 -0.14 24.13 -4.48
C ASN A 67 -0.12 23.04 -3.41
N TYR A 68 1.04 22.44 -3.18
CA TYR A 68 1.16 21.36 -2.22
C TYR A 68 1.18 21.89 -0.78
N ASP A 69 0.24 21.43 0.03
CA ASP A 69 0.14 21.70 1.45
C ASP A 69 0.11 20.37 2.23
N PRO A 70 1.08 20.12 3.14
CA PRO A 70 1.09 18.92 3.98
C PRO A 70 -0.17 18.67 4.79
N MET A 71 -0.93 19.73 5.14
CA MET A 71 -2.21 19.58 5.85
C MET A 71 -3.22 18.75 5.03
N TRP A 72 -3.14 18.84 3.70
CA TRP A 72 -4.12 18.25 2.79
C TRP A 72 -3.59 17.04 2.02
N HIS A 73 -2.48 16.45 2.48
CA HIS A 73 -1.87 15.24 1.93
C HIS A 73 -1.35 15.36 0.49
N GLY A 74 -1.01 14.22 -0.11
CA GLY A 74 -0.29 14.16 -1.37
C GLY A 74 -1.14 14.50 -2.62
N PRO A 75 -0.46 14.92 -3.71
CA PRO A 75 -1.09 15.37 -4.95
C PRO A 75 -1.86 14.31 -5.75
N PHE A 76 -1.58 13.01 -5.54
CA PHE A 76 -2.06 11.94 -6.42
C PHE A 76 -3.58 11.93 -6.58
N GLN A 77 -4.32 11.95 -5.47
CA GLN A 77 -5.78 11.94 -5.49
C GLN A 77 -6.35 13.18 -6.19
N TYR A 78 -5.75 14.35 -5.99
CA TYR A 78 -6.20 15.59 -6.60
C TYR A 78 -6.09 15.56 -8.12
N TYR A 79 -4.93 15.13 -8.63
CA TYR A 79 -4.68 15.08 -10.08
C TYR A 79 -5.58 14.06 -10.76
N LEU A 80 -5.69 12.86 -10.19
CA LEU A 80 -6.53 11.82 -10.77
C LEU A 80 -8.00 12.24 -10.77
N THR A 81 -8.48 12.81 -9.67
CA THR A 81 -9.88 13.26 -9.57
C THR A 81 -10.18 14.42 -10.52
N ALA A 82 -9.26 15.39 -10.68
CA ALA A 82 -9.45 16.49 -11.63
C ALA A 82 -9.54 15.99 -13.09
N VAL A 83 -8.79 14.94 -13.44
CA VAL A 83 -8.93 14.27 -14.74
C VAL A 83 -10.29 13.57 -14.86
N LEU A 84 -10.74 12.86 -13.82
CA LEU A 84 -12.06 12.22 -13.81
C LEU A 84 -13.20 13.24 -13.95
N TYR A 85 -13.14 14.37 -13.24
CA TYR A 85 -14.10 15.46 -13.37
C TYR A 85 -14.14 16.03 -14.79
N ARG A 86 -12.99 16.13 -15.46
CA ARG A 86 -12.93 16.58 -16.85
C ARG A 86 -13.55 15.58 -17.83
N LEU A 87 -13.44 14.29 -17.57
CA LEU A 87 -13.93 13.23 -18.46
C LEU A 87 -15.43 12.95 -18.27
N PHE A 88 -15.90 12.99 -17.02
CA PHE A 88 -17.22 12.46 -16.66
C PHE A 88 -18.12 13.47 -15.91
N GLY A 89 -17.61 14.68 -15.63
CA GLY A 89 -18.28 15.69 -14.80
C GLY A 89 -17.89 15.60 -13.32
N ASP A 90 -18.10 16.69 -12.59
CA ASP A 90 -17.96 16.73 -11.14
C ASP A 90 -19.21 16.21 -10.42
N GLY A 91 -19.03 15.53 -9.29
CA GLY A 91 -20.12 14.96 -8.49
C GLY A 91 -19.65 13.87 -7.53
N GLU A 92 -20.44 13.57 -6.51
CA GLU A 92 -20.08 12.66 -5.40
C GLU A 92 -19.72 11.25 -5.88
N TRP A 93 -20.48 10.73 -6.84
CA TRP A 93 -20.21 9.41 -7.44
C TRP A 93 -18.82 9.37 -8.09
N ILE A 94 -18.47 10.43 -8.84
CA ILE A 94 -17.22 10.53 -9.58
C ILE A 94 -16.03 10.72 -8.63
N SER A 95 -16.18 11.51 -7.57
CA SER A 95 -15.14 11.67 -6.54
C SER A 95 -14.80 10.33 -5.88
N ARG A 96 -15.83 9.51 -5.60
CA ARG A 96 -15.66 8.21 -4.94
C ARG A 96 -15.33 7.07 -5.92
N LEU A 97 -15.30 7.32 -7.23
CA LEU A 97 -14.90 6.34 -8.24
C LEU A 97 -13.48 5.81 -7.99
N MET A 98 -12.54 6.70 -7.71
CA MET A 98 -11.14 6.35 -7.45
C MET A 98 -10.98 5.38 -6.27
N PRO A 99 -11.44 5.68 -5.04
CA PRO A 99 -11.29 4.77 -3.91
C PRO A 99 -12.03 3.44 -4.12
N ALA A 100 -13.16 3.44 -4.84
CA ALA A 100 -13.91 2.21 -5.14
C ALA A 100 -13.11 1.28 -6.06
N LEU A 101 -12.50 1.83 -7.12
CA LEU A 101 -11.63 1.09 -8.04
C LEU A 101 -10.40 0.52 -7.32
N PHE A 102 -9.70 1.33 -6.52
CA PHE A 102 -8.53 0.84 -5.78
C PHE A 102 -8.90 -0.19 -4.72
N GLY A 103 -10.08 -0.07 -4.09
CA GLY A 103 -10.61 -1.10 -3.20
C GLY A 103 -10.84 -2.44 -3.89
N VAL A 104 -11.44 -2.44 -5.10
CA VAL A 104 -11.60 -3.67 -5.89
C VAL A 104 -10.25 -4.24 -6.31
N CYS A 105 -9.34 -3.39 -6.79
CA CYS A 105 -7.99 -3.82 -7.18
C CYS A 105 -7.22 -4.43 -6.00
N LEU A 106 -7.36 -3.86 -4.79
CA LEU A 106 -6.76 -4.38 -3.57
C LEU A 106 -7.27 -5.79 -3.25
N VAL A 107 -8.59 -6.03 -3.37
CA VAL A 107 -9.21 -7.36 -3.19
C VAL A 107 -8.68 -8.38 -4.20
N ALA A 108 -8.26 -7.95 -5.39
CA ALA A 108 -7.70 -8.83 -6.42
C ALA A 108 -6.23 -9.22 -6.17
N LEU A 109 -5.45 -8.42 -5.42
CA LEU A 109 -4.02 -8.67 -5.23
C LEU A 109 -3.69 -10.04 -4.58
N PRO A 110 -4.41 -10.53 -3.56
CA PRO A 110 -4.14 -11.84 -2.97
C PRO A 110 -4.16 -13.00 -3.95
N PHE A 111 -4.94 -12.91 -5.05
CA PHE A 111 -4.95 -13.93 -6.11
C PHE A 111 -3.57 -14.09 -6.75
N THR A 112 -2.82 -13.00 -6.91
CA THR A 112 -1.48 -13.02 -7.49
C THR A 112 -0.47 -13.72 -6.56
N LEU A 113 -0.72 -13.69 -5.26
CA LEU A 113 0.10 -14.31 -4.22
C LEU A 113 -0.23 -15.79 -3.96
N ARG A 114 -1.21 -16.38 -4.67
CA ARG A 114 -1.67 -17.77 -4.44
C ARG A 114 -0.59 -18.84 -4.55
N LYS A 115 0.51 -18.55 -5.28
CA LYS A 115 1.66 -19.45 -5.36
C LYS A 115 2.42 -19.54 -4.04
N HIS A 116 2.44 -18.45 -3.27
CA HIS A 116 3.13 -18.33 -1.99
C HIS A 116 2.22 -18.67 -0.81
N LEU A 117 0.98 -18.21 -0.85
CA LEU A 117 0.02 -18.40 0.24
C LEU A 117 -0.75 -19.73 0.12
N GLY A 118 -0.86 -20.28 -1.09
CA GLY A 118 -1.81 -21.33 -1.44
C GLY A 118 -3.21 -20.79 -1.73
N PHE A 119 -4.01 -21.58 -2.46
CA PHE A 119 -5.36 -21.16 -2.87
C PHE A 119 -6.25 -20.74 -1.69
N LYS A 120 -6.33 -21.58 -0.64
CA LYS A 120 -7.22 -21.32 0.50
C LYS A 120 -6.89 -20.01 1.19
N ALA A 121 -5.62 -19.75 1.49
CA ALA A 121 -5.22 -18.52 2.17
C ALA A 121 -5.47 -17.30 1.28
N SER A 122 -5.06 -17.32 0.00
CA SER A 122 -5.34 -16.23 -0.92
C SER A 122 -6.84 -15.94 -1.11
N PHE A 123 -7.67 -16.98 -1.19
CA PHE A 123 -9.11 -16.84 -1.31
C PHE A 123 -9.72 -16.25 -0.04
N ILE A 124 -9.35 -16.76 1.13
CA ILE A 124 -9.82 -16.24 2.42
C ILE A 124 -9.40 -14.77 2.59
N THR A 125 -8.15 -14.42 2.28
CA THR A 125 -7.68 -13.04 2.34
C THR A 125 -8.47 -12.14 1.39
N ALA A 126 -8.66 -12.54 0.13
CA ALA A 126 -9.45 -11.76 -0.82
C ALA A 126 -10.91 -11.59 -0.35
N PHE A 127 -11.53 -12.67 0.14
CA PHE A 127 -12.89 -12.63 0.66
C PHE A 127 -13.01 -11.69 1.86
N LEU A 128 -12.09 -11.78 2.83
CA LEU A 128 -12.08 -10.90 4.00
C LEU A 128 -11.86 -9.43 3.61
N LEU A 129 -10.96 -9.12 2.67
CA LEU A 129 -10.79 -7.76 2.16
C LEU A 129 -12.05 -7.25 1.43
N ALA A 130 -12.81 -8.15 0.79
CA ALA A 130 -14.02 -7.78 0.07
C ALA A 130 -15.14 -7.32 1.03
N ILE A 131 -15.29 -8.01 2.17
CA ILE A 131 -16.40 -7.80 3.12
C ILE A 131 -15.99 -7.09 4.42
N SER A 132 -14.70 -6.86 4.66
CA SER A 132 -14.19 -6.17 5.85
C SER A 132 -14.87 -4.81 6.01
N PRO A 133 -15.45 -4.49 7.17
CA PRO A 133 -16.10 -3.21 7.41
C PRO A 133 -15.18 -2.02 7.10
N SER A 134 -13.91 -2.08 7.51
CA SER A 134 -12.94 -0.99 7.32
C SER A 134 -12.52 -0.86 5.86
N PHE A 135 -12.11 -1.97 5.22
CA PHE A 135 -11.70 -1.92 3.81
C PHE A 135 -12.87 -1.56 2.89
N LEU A 136 -14.08 -2.01 3.20
CA LEU A 136 -15.27 -1.66 2.43
C LEU A 136 -15.62 -0.17 2.63
N TYR A 137 -15.73 0.30 3.88
CA TYR A 137 -16.08 1.68 4.18
C TYR A 137 -15.10 2.67 3.55
N TYR A 138 -13.79 2.46 3.75
CA TYR A 138 -12.77 3.38 3.23
C TYR A 138 -12.51 3.24 1.73
N SER A 139 -12.97 2.17 1.10
CA SER A 139 -13.05 2.09 -0.37
C SER A 139 -14.27 2.80 -0.96
N ARG A 140 -15.21 3.26 -0.14
CA ARG A 140 -16.37 4.08 -0.54
C ARG A 140 -16.29 5.51 0.00
N PHE A 141 -15.10 5.91 0.44
CA PHE A 141 -14.85 7.19 1.07
C PHE A 141 -13.78 7.92 0.28
N PHE A 142 -14.05 9.16 -0.12
CA PHE A 142 -13.14 9.95 -0.95
C PHE A 142 -11.91 10.45 -0.16
N ARG A 143 -11.03 9.50 0.16
CA ARG A 143 -9.77 9.68 0.90
C ARG A 143 -8.65 8.82 0.33
N ASN A 144 -7.43 9.23 0.69
CA ASN A 144 -6.18 8.69 0.21
C ASN A 144 -5.85 7.27 0.72
N ASP A 145 -6.43 6.86 1.84
CA ASP A 145 -5.99 5.69 2.62
C ASP A 145 -6.10 4.36 1.85
N ILE A 146 -7.17 4.15 1.08
CA ILE A 146 -7.34 2.93 0.28
C ILE A 146 -6.37 2.84 -0.91
N SER A 147 -6.08 3.98 -1.55
CA SER A 147 -5.11 4.06 -2.65
C SER A 147 -3.71 3.75 -2.13
N LEU A 148 -3.35 4.28 -0.97
CA LEU A 148 -2.09 3.96 -0.31
C LEU A 148 -2.00 2.46 0.00
N ALA A 149 -3.05 1.88 0.61
CA ALA A 149 -3.07 0.45 0.92
C ALA A 149 -2.88 -0.42 -0.35
N PHE A 150 -3.56 -0.07 -1.44
CA PHE A 150 -3.36 -0.73 -2.73
C PHE A 150 -1.91 -0.60 -3.22
N PHE A 151 -1.36 0.60 -3.27
CA PHE A 151 0.00 0.81 -3.77
C PHE A 151 1.06 0.11 -2.93
N SER A 152 0.93 0.11 -1.60
CA SER A 152 1.82 -0.60 -0.69
C SER A 152 1.81 -2.11 -0.94
N LEU A 153 0.64 -2.74 -0.97
CA LEU A 153 0.55 -4.19 -1.21
C LEU A 153 0.95 -4.54 -2.66
N ALA A 154 0.56 -3.74 -3.64
CA ALA A 154 0.93 -3.96 -5.04
C ALA A 154 2.45 -3.87 -5.25
N ALA A 155 3.13 -2.92 -4.58
CA ALA A 155 4.58 -2.82 -4.62
C ALA A 155 5.24 -4.07 -4.03
N VAL A 156 4.73 -4.61 -2.92
CA VAL A 156 5.18 -5.88 -2.34
C VAL A 156 4.95 -7.05 -3.29
N VAL A 157 3.77 -7.14 -3.91
CA VAL A 157 3.45 -8.15 -4.94
C VAL A 157 4.44 -8.08 -6.11
N CYS A 158 4.76 -6.88 -6.59
CA CYS A 158 5.74 -6.67 -7.64
C CYS A 158 7.15 -7.06 -7.18
N ALA A 159 7.56 -6.72 -5.96
CA ALA A 159 8.85 -7.12 -5.40
C ALA A 159 8.98 -8.65 -5.30
N ILE A 160 7.93 -9.35 -4.88
CA ILE A 160 7.88 -10.82 -4.85
C ILE A 160 8.06 -11.39 -6.26
N HIS A 161 7.32 -10.89 -7.25
CA HIS A 161 7.47 -11.33 -8.63
C HIS A 161 8.85 -11.00 -9.23
N TYR A 162 9.47 -9.89 -8.82
CA TYR A 162 10.85 -9.58 -9.20
C TYR A 162 11.81 -10.64 -8.67
N ILE A 163 11.66 -11.04 -7.40
CA ILE A 163 12.50 -12.06 -6.76
C ILE A 163 12.34 -13.41 -7.47
N GLU A 164 11.11 -13.80 -7.81
CA GLU A 164 10.80 -15.07 -8.48
C GLU A 164 11.27 -15.10 -9.93
N LYS A 165 10.89 -14.10 -10.72
CA LYS A 165 11.03 -14.13 -12.19
C LYS A 165 12.32 -13.47 -12.66
N LYS A 166 13.00 -12.71 -11.79
CA LYS A 166 14.21 -11.93 -12.10
C LYS A 166 14.06 -10.99 -13.31
N LYS A 167 12.83 -10.56 -13.61
CA LYS A 167 12.55 -9.63 -14.71
C LYS A 167 12.49 -8.19 -14.18
N PRO A 168 13.29 -7.25 -14.71
CA PRO A 168 13.41 -5.90 -14.17
C PRO A 168 12.11 -5.10 -14.21
N VAL A 169 11.18 -5.41 -15.13
CA VAL A 169 9.86 -4.78 -15.19
C VAL A 169 9.13 -4.80 -13.83
N PHE A 170 9.30 -5.85 -13.03
CA PHE A 170 8.63 -5.95 -11.74
C PHE A 170 9.22 -5.00 -10.70
N ILE A 171 10.54 -4.78 -10.68
CA ILE A 171 11.12 -3.80 -9.74
C ILE A 171 10.83 -2.36 -10.20
N TYR A 172 10.75 -2.12 -11.51
CA TYR A 172 10.31 -0.83 -12.05
C TYR A 172 8.87 -0.51 -11.69
N LEU A 173 7.96 -1.49 -11.82
CA LEU A 173 6.57 -1.35 -11.38
C LEU A 173 6.46 -1.17 -9.86
N ALA A 174 7.24 -1.92 -9.07
CA ALA A 174 7.29 -1.72 -7.62
C ALA A 174 7.72 -0.29 -7.27
N SER A 175 8.75 0.23 -7.94
CA SER A 175 9.21 1.61 -7.76
C SER A 175 8.15 2.64 -8.14
N LEU A 176 7.47 2.45 -9.27
CA LEU A 176 6.37 3.31 -9.69
C LEU A 176 5.24 3.33 -8.67
N LEU A 177 4.78 2.16 -8.23
CA LEU A 177 3.70 2.03 -7.23
C LEU A 177 4.10 2.67 -5.90
N PHE A 178 5.35 2.49 -5.48
CA PHE A 178 5.85 3.10 -4.26
C PHE A 178 5.96 4.63 -4.38
N ALA A 179 6.37 5.15 -5.53
CA ALA A 179 6.37 6.59 -5.80
C ALA A 179 4.96 7.17 -5.76
N LEU A 180 3.97 6.47 -6.32
CA LEU A 180 2.56 6.86 -6.23
C LEU A 180 2.04 6.82 -4.79
N ALA A 181 2.48 5.85 -3.97
CA ALA A 181 2.17 5.82 -2.54
C ALA A 181 2.71 7.07 -1.83
N LEU A 182 3.97 7.46 -2.09
CA LEU A 182 4.56 8.69 -1.55
C LEU A 182 3.79 9.96 -1.98
N CYS A 183 3.26 9.96 -3.21
CA CYS A 183 2.42 11.05 -3.72
C CYS A 183 0.98 11.02 -3.19
N THR A 184 0.59 10.02 -2.39
CA THR A 184 -0.77 9.84 -1.89
C THR A 184 -0.92 10.41 -0.48
N LYS A 185 -0.09 9.95 0.47
CA LYS A 185 -0.19 10.34 1.89
C LYS A 185 1.11 10.07 2.63
N GLU A 186 1.36 10.81 3.70
CA GLU A 186 2.56 10.76 4.54
C GLU A 186 2.73 9.42 5.27
N ASN A 187 1.64 8.69 5.44
CA ASN A 187 1.64 7.28 5.86
C ASN A 187 2.58 6.41 5.01
N ALA A 188 2.80 6.78 3.74
CA ALA A 188 3.80 6.15 2.87
C ALA A 188 5.20 6.19 3.48
N TYR A 189 5.56 7.25 4.20
CA TYR A 189 6.87 7.38 4.86
C TYR A 189 7.02 6.37 5.99
N ILE A 190 5.95 6.11 6.75
CA ILE A 190 5.93 5.07 7.78
C ILE A 190 6.09 3.69 7.14
N THR A 191 5.31 3.40 6.10
CA THR A 191 5.44 2.13 5.36
C THR A 191 6.83 1.98 4.75
N SER A 192 7.41 3.07 4.24
CA SER A 192 8.78 3.10 3.72
C SER A 192 9.80 2.78 4.78
N PHE A 193 9.67 3.39 5.95
CA PHE A 193 10.53 3.12 7.09
C PHE A 193 10.47 1.63 7.48
N ILE A 194 9.27 1.05 7.59
CA ILE A 194 9.08 -0.36 7.93
C ILE A 194 9.72 -1.27 6.87
N PHE A 195 9.52 -1.00 5.59
CA PHE A 195 10.09 -1.84 4.52
C PHE A 195 11.62 -1.73 4.50
N PHE A 196 12.15 -0.51 4.62
CA PHE A 196 13.58 -0.27 4.65
C PHE A 196 14.24 -0.88 5.89
N SER A 197 13.66 -0.68 7.08
CA SER A 197 14.18 -1.24 8.33
C SER A 197 14.19 -2.76 8.29
N PHE A 198 13.18 -3.40 7.68
CA PHE A 198 13.17 -4.84 7.48
C PHE A 198 14.36 -5.30 6.62
N VAL A 199 14.59 -4.65 5.47
CA VAL A 199 15.71 -4.98 4.58
C VAL A 199 17.05 -4.83 5.30
N VAL A 200 17.23 -3.74 6.05
CA VAL A 200 18.45 -3.51 6.85
C VAL A 200 18.62 -4.59 7.92
N LEU A 201 17.59 -4.88 8.72
CA LEU A 201 17.63 -5.90 9.77
C LEU A 201 17.89 -7.29 9.20
N TYR A 202 17.25 -7.64 8.08
CA TYR A 202 17.47 -8.90 7.39
C TYR A 202 18.90 -9.02 6.84
N PHE A 203 19.44 -7.94 6.29
CA PHE A 203 20.82 -7.87 5.84
C PHE A 203 21.81 -8.03 7.01
N LEU A 204 21.57 -7.34 8.13
CA LEU A 204 22.35 -7.48 9.34
C LEU A 204 22.28 -8.90 9.91
N TYR A 205 21.11 -9.53 9.91
CA TYR A 205 20.94 -10.92 10.36
C TYR A 205 21.74 -11.91 9.50
N THR A 206 21.79 -11.69 8.19
CA THR A 206 22.45 -12.60 7.24
C THR A 206 23.97 -12.41 7.22
N ARG A 207 24.68 -13.11 8.11
CA ARG A 207 26.17 -13.08 8.23
C ARG A 207 26.92 -13.23 6.89
N ARG A 208 26.35 -13.96 5.92
CA ARG A 208 26.95 -14.27 4.60
C ARG A 208 27.17 -13.04 3.71
N GLN A 209 26.42 -11.96 3.89
CA GLN A 209 26.52 -10.76 3.03
C GLN A 209 27.20 -9.57 3.71
N ARG A 210 27.66 -9.71 4.96
CA ARG A 210 28.27 -8.62 5.74
C ARG A 210 29.64 -8.13 5.21
N THR A 211 30.21 -8.74 4.18
CA THR A 211 31.44 -8.25 3.57
C THR A 211 31.12 -7.11 2.62
N LEU A 212 31.88 -6.00 2.70
CA LEU A 212 31.81 -4.88 1.75
C LEU A 212 31.86 -5.35 0.29
N LYS A 213 32.64 -6.41 0.02
CA LYS A 213 32.71 -7.08 -1.29
C LYS A 213 31.38 -7.67 -1.75
N GLY A 214 30.59 -8.25 -0.83
CA GLY A 214 29.27 -8.82 -1.13
C GLY A 214 28.23 -7.75 -1.49
N ILE A 215 28.22 -6.63 -0.76
CA ILE A 215 27.37 -5.47 -1.09
C ILE A 215 27.75 -4.90 -2.45
N MET A 216 29.04 -4.68 -2.68
CA MET A 216 29.54 -4.17 -3.97
C MET A 216 29.18 -5.09 -5.14
N MET A 217 29.23 -6.41 -4.96
CA MET A 217 28.79 -7.36 -5.98
C MET A 217 27.29 -7.22 -6.28
N ILE A 218 26.43 -7.19 -5.25
CA ILE A 218 24.98 -7.03 -5.45
C ILE A 218 24.66 -5.72 -6.17
N LEU A 219 25.29 -4.62 -5.74
CA LEU A 219 25.11 -3.31 -6.38
C LEU A 219 25.62 -3.31 -7.82
N LYS A 220 26.78 -3.92 -8.08
CA LYS A 220 27.34 -4.05 -9.44
C LYS A 220 26.45 -4.92 -10.34
N ASP A 221 25.87 -5.98 -9.81
CA ASP A 221 25.02 -6.88 -10.58
C ASP A 221 23.62 -6.29 -10.85
N ASN A 222 23.19 -5.32 -10.03
CA ASN A 222 21.85 -4.70 -10.11
C ASN A 222 21.90 -3.18 -10.34
N TRP A 223 23.02 -2.63 -10.82
CA TRP A 223 23.21 -1.18 -10.90
C TRP A 223 22.17 -0.52 -11.81
N LEU A 224 21.92 -1.09 -13.00
CA LEU A 224 20.97 -0.55 -13.96
C LEU A 224 19.52 -0.64 -13.45
N PRO A 225 19.02 -1.80 -12.95
CA PRO A 225 17.72 -1.87 -12.30
C PRO A 225 17.56 -0.88 -11.13
N THR A 226 18.62 -0.69 -10.35
CA THR A 226 18.62 0.22 -9.20
C THR A 226 18.49 1.67 -9.66
N ILE A 227 19.36 2.13 -10.58
CA ILE A 227 19.32 3.51 -11.09
C ILE A 227 17.98 3.80 -11.75
N VAL A 228 17.47 2.92 -12.62
CA VAL A 228 16.18 3.13 -13.27
C VAL A 228 15.04 3.19 -12.25
N SER A 229 15.06 2.33 -11.23
CA SER A 229 14.05 2.38 -10.16
C SER A 229 14.12 3.68 -9.37
N LEU A 230 15.32 4.14 -9.00
CA LEU A 230 15.52 5.42 -8.31
C LEU A 230 15.09 6.61 -9.19
N SER A 231 15.38 6.57 -10.49
CA SER A 231 14.93 7.58 -11.44
C SER A 231 13.42 7.62 -11.56
N ILE A 232 12.74 6.48 -11.67
CA ILE A 232 11.26 6.42 -11.68
C ILE A 232 10.71 7.06 -10.40
N LEU A 233 11.24 6.69 -9.24
CA LEU A 233 10.79 7.23 -7.96
C LEU A 233 10.99 8.74 -7.89
N ALA A 234 12.20 9.21 -8.18
CA ALA A 234 12.55 10.62 -8.14
C ALA A 234 11.71 11.45 -9.14
N ILE A 235 11.55 10.97 -10.37
CA ILE A 235 10.78 11.67 -11.42
C ILE A 235 9.31 11.75 -11.03
N ILE A 236 8.68 10.65 -10.63
CA ILE A 236 7.26 10.65 -10.27
C ILE A 236 7.02 11.51 -9.04
N TYR A 237 7.79 11.30 -7.97
CA TYR A 237 7.66 12.07 -6.73
C TYR A 237 7.84 13.58 -6.98
N THR A 238 8.92 13.96 -7.66
CA THR A 238 9.22 15.37 -7.94
C THR A 238 8.16 15.97 -8.86
N SER A 239 7.80 15.28 -9.95
CA SER A 239 6.80 15.79 -10.90
C SER A 239 5.46 16.00 -10.23
N PHE A 240 5.03 15.07 -9.36
CA PHE A 240 3.73 15.19 -8.72
C PHE A 240 3.71 16.32 -7.68
N HIS A 241 4.69 16.37 -6.76
CA HIS A 241 4.71 17.38 -5.71
C HIS A 241 5.02 18.80 -6.22
N SER A 242 5.88 18.94 -7.24
CA SER A 242 6.22 20.25 -7.83
C SER A 242 5.20 20.78 -8.84
N PHE A 243 4.02 20.15 -8.94
CA PHE A 243 3.01 20.45 -9.95
C PHE A 243 3.60 20.48 -11.37
N PHE A 244 4.28 19.39 -11.73
CA PHE A 244 5.01 19.22 -12.99
C PHE A 244 6.02 20.34 -13.23
N PHE A 245 6.84 20.63 -12.21
CA PHE A 245 7.90 21.64 -12.20
C PHE A 245 7.41 23.11 -12.26
N ARG A 246 6.11 23.36 -12.12
CA ARG A 246 5.57 24.73 -11.99
C ARG A 246 5.90 25.36 -10.64
N ASN A 247 6.03 24.53 -9.61
CA ASN A 247 6.38 24.91 -8.23
C ASN A 247 7.62 24.13 -7.75
N PRO A 248 8.84 24.43 -8.25
CA PRO A 248 10.05 23.66 -7.93
C PRO A 248 10.36 23.56 -6.43
N GLN A 249 9.96 24.55 -5.64
CA GLN A 249 10.11 24.57 -4.18
C GLN A 249 9.44 23.37 -3.49
N ASP A 250 8.38 22.82 -4.08
CA ASP A 250 7.64 21.69 -3.51
C ASP A 250 8.32 20.34 -3.79
N SER A 251 9.42 20.32 -4.54
CA SER A 251 10.25 19.10 -4.72
C SER A 251 10.78 18.54 -3.39
N PHE A 252 10.92 19.41 -2.38
CA PHE A 252 11.34 19.05 -1.02
C PHE A 252 10.16 18.82 -0.05
N ALA A 253 8.97 18.51 -0.61
CA ALA A 253 7.72 18.29 0.13
C ALA A 253 7.84 17.36 1.35
N LEU A 254 8.71 16.34 1.29
CA LEU A 254 8.93 15.37 2.37
C LEU A 254 9.35 16.06 3.66
N PHE A 255 10.28 17.02 3.59
CA PHE A 255 10.75 17.70 4.79
C PHE A 255 9.65 18.56 5.42
N ARG A 256 8.85 19.26 4.60
CA ARG A 256 7.70 20.03 5.09
C ARG A 256 6.61 19.13 5.66
N ALA A 257 6.37 17.98 5.06
CA ALA A 257 5.41 17.00 5.58
C ALA A 257 5.84 16.43 6.93
N VAL A 258 7.08 15.96 7.02
CA VAL A 258 7.61 15.39 8.26
C VAL A 258 7.62 16.44 9.36
N SER A 259 8.04 17.69 9.09
CA SER A 259 8.03 18.75 10.09
C SER A 259 6.61 19.15 10.51
N HIS A 260 5.66 19.21 9.58
CA HIS A 260 4.25 19.48 9.86
C HIS A 260 3.66 18.42 10.80
N TRP A 261 3.72 17.14 10.41
CA TRP A 261 3.12 16.05 11.18
C TRP A 261 3.85 15.75 12.50
N ALA A 262 5.15 16.04 12.59
CA ALA A 262 5.88 15.94 13.85
C ALA A 262 5.46 17.02 14.88
N SER A 263 4.97 18.18 14.40
CA SER A 263 4.50 19.28 15.26
C SER A 263 2.97 19.32 15.40
N TYR A 264 2.25 18.45 14.69
CA TYR A 264 0.79 18.42 14.68
C TYR A 264 0.22 17.86 15.99
N GLN A 265 -0.51 18.70 16.73
CA GLN A 265 -1.09 18.36 18.05
C GLN A 265 -2.59 18.67 18.15
N THR A 266 -3.24 19.06 17.05
CA THR A 266 -4.64 19.52 17.07
C THR A 266 -5.64 18.46 16.60
N GLY A 267 -5.16 17.30 16.14
CA GLY A 267 -5.99 16.22 15.65
C GLY A 267 -6.69 15.39 16.73
N PRO A 268 -7.56 14.45 16.34
CA PRO A 268 -8.16 13.49 17.25
C PRO A 268 -7.08 12.67 17.96
N THR A 269 -7.24 12.47 19.26
CA THR A 269 -6.30 11.69 20.09
C THR A 269 -7.00 10.50 20.72
N GLY A 270 -6.20 9.60 21.28
CA GLY A 270 -6.72 8.42 21.95
C GLY A 270 -5.62 7.59 22.61
N PRO A 271 -6.00 6.59 23.40
CA PRO A 271 -5.05 5.76 24.13
C PRO A 271 -4.21 4.89 23.18
N PHE A 272 -3.11 4.34 23.69
CA PHE A 272 -2.23 3.43 22.94
C PHE A 272 -3.00 2.24 22.33
N TYR A 273 -3.98 1.70 23.06
CA TYR A 273 -4.77 0.55 22.61
C TYR A 273 -5.91 0.90 21.63
N PHE A 274 -6.03 2.17 21.18
CA PHE A 274 -7.11 2.64 20.31
C PHE A 274 -7.33 1.73 19.09
N TYR A 275 -6.26 1.41 18.36
CA TYR A 275 -6.36 0.55 17.17
C TYR A 275 -6.63 -0.91 17.51
N ALA A 276 -6.14 -1.41 18.64
CA ALA A 276 -6.45 -2.77 19.08
C ALA A 276 -7.95 -2.92 19.39
N ALA A 277 -8.53 -1.94 20.10
CA ALA A 277 -9.96 -1.90 20.38
C ALA A 277 -10.79 -1.83 19.08
N LEU A 278 -10.40 -0.94 18.15
CA LEU A 278 -11.09 -0.78 16.87
C LEU A 278 -11.01 -2.06 16.01
N SER A 279 -9.84 -2.71 15.99
CA SER A 279 -9.64 -3.96 15.25
C SER A 279 -10.46 -5.12 15.82
N LEU A 280 -10.56 -5.22 17.14
CA LEU A 280 -11.39 -6.25 17.78
C LEU A 280 -12.88 -6.03 17.55
N LEU A 281 -13.31 -4.77 17.42
CA LEU A 281 -14.71 -4.43 17.18
C LEU A 281 -15.12 -4.69 15.72
N TYR A 282 -14.31 -4.29 14.75
CA TYR A 282 -14.70 -4.30 13.33
C TYR A 282 -14.04 -5.41 12.51
N GLU A 283 -12.92 -5.97 12.96
CA GLU A 283 -12.03 -6.78 12.11
C GLU A 283 -11.58 -8.07 12.79
N LEU A 284 -12.40 -8.56 13.74
CA LEU A 284 -12.10 -9.72 14.56
C LEU A 284 -11.63 -10.95 13.73
N PRO A 285 -12.24 -11.31 12.58
CA PRO A 285 -11.76 -12.42 11.77
C PRO A 285 -10.36 -12.20 11.20
N ILE A 286 -10.04 -10.98 10.74
CA ILE A 286 -8.71 -10.62 10.23
C ILE A 286 -7.67 -10.72 11.34
N ILE A 287 -8.00 -10.21 12.54
CA ILE A 287 -7.09 -10.24 13.69
C ILE A 287 -6.82 -11.67 14.16
N ILE A 288 -7.85 -12.50 14.33
CA ILE A 288 -7.68 -13.89 14.78
C ILE A 288 -6.81 -14.67 13.79
N LEU A 289 -7.12 -14.57 12.49
CA LEU A 289 -6.37 -15.29 11.45
C LEU A 289 -4.96 -14.73 11.26
N GLY A 290 -4.78 -13.41 11.38
CA GLY A 290 -3.48 -12.75 11.32
C GLY A 290 -2.57 -13.21 12.46
N ILE A 291 -3.06 -13.18 13.70
CA ILE A 291 -2.33 -13.66 14.88
C ILE A 291 -1.99 -15.15 14.73
N ALA A 292 -2.96 -15.98 14.35
CA ALA A 292 -2.74 -17.40 14.12
C ALA A 292 -1.68 -17.63 13.01
N GLY A 293 -1.71 -16.84 11.94
CA GLY A 293 -0.73 -16.87 10.86
C GLY A 293 0.68 -16.53 11.33
N ILE A 294 0.84 -15.46 12.12
CA ILE A 294 2.13 -15.05 12.71
C ILE A 294 2.70 -16.20 13.54
N PHE A 295 1.92 -16.79 14.45
CA PHE A 295 2.39 -17.92 15.27
C PHE A 295 2.72 -19.17 14.46
N TYR A 296 1.89 -19.50 13.47
CA TYR A 296 2.10 -20.66 12.61
C TYR A 296 3.38 -20.55 11.79
N PHE A 297 3.63 -19.37 11.19
CA PHE A 297 4.77 -19.15 10.31
C PHE A 297 6.06 -18.73 11.03
N ALA A 298 5.99 -18.27 12.28
CA ALA A 298 7.17 -18.01 13.11
C ALA A 298 8.14 -19.21 13.17
N ARG A 299 7.61 -20.44 13.10
CA ARG A 299 8.41 -21.68 13.13
C ARG A 299 8.94 -22.10 11.76
N LYS A 300 8.34 -21.63 10.66
CA LYS A 300 8.68 -22.07 9.30
C LYS A 300 9.84 -21.29 8.67
N ARG A 301 10.21 -20.14 9.25
CA ARG A 301 11.29 -19.25 8.77
C ARG A 301 11.18 -18.87 7.28
N ASP A 302 9.95 -18.84 6.76
CA ASP A 302 9.68 -18.36 5.41
C ASP A 302 9.88 -16.84 5.36
N LEU A 303 10.71 -16.35 4.43
CA LEU A 303 11.11 -14.94 4.40
C LEU A 303 9.91 -14.02 4.16
N LEU A 304 8.99 -14.41 3.28
CA LEU A 304 7.79 -13.63 3.00
C LEU A 304 6.92 -13.53 4.26
N MET A 305 6.72 -14.65 4.95
CA MET A 305 5.89 -14.66 6.16
C MET A 305 6.53 -13.90 7.32
N VAL A 306 7.87 -13.95 7.45
CA VAL A 306 8.61 -13.14 8.42
C VAL A 306 8.47 -11.65 8.09
N PHE A 307 8.56 -11.26 6.81
CA PHE A 307 8.32 -9.90 6.37
C PHE A 307 6.90 -9.43 6.68
N MET A 308 5.88 -10.22 6.32
CA MET A 308 4.47 -9.88 6.59
C MET A 308 4.20 -9.75 8.09
N SER A 309 4.78 -10.64 8.90
CA SER A 309 4.66 -10.56 10.37
C SER A 309 5.33 -9.31 10.93
N TYR A 310 6.54 -8.97 10.43
CA TYR A 310 7.24 -7.75 10.82
C TYR A 310 6.43 -6.52 10.43
N TRP A 311 5.90 -6.48 9.21
CA TRP A 311 5.09 -5.38 8.71
C TRP A 311 3.84 -5.18 9.56
N ALA A 312 3.07 -6.23 9.85
CA ALA A 312 1.88 -6.15 10.69
C ALA A 312 2.22 -5.66 12.12
N ILE A 313 3.21 -6.28 12.78
CA ILE A 313 3.58 -5.94 14.17
C ILE A 313 4.14 -4.52 14.27
N SER A 314 5.06 -4.13 13.36
CA SER A 314 5.65 -2.79 13.37
C SER A 314 4.61 -1.72 13.02
N SER A 315 3.67 -1.99 12.10
CA SER A 315 2.57 -1.06 11.81
C SER A 315 1.70 -0.86 13.05
N PHE A 316 1.25 -1.95 13.68
CA PHE A 316 0.45 -1.86 14.91
C PHE A 316 1.16 -1.04 15.99
N PHE A 317 2.45 -1.29 16.22
CA PHE A 317 3.23 -0.57 17.23
C PHE A 317 3.37 0.92 16.88
N ILE A 318 3.85 1.24 15.67
CA ILE A 318 4.12 2.63 15.26
C ILE A 318 2.84 3.46 15.28
N TYR A 319 1.75 2.97 14.69
CA TYR A 319 0.47 3.70 14.70
C TYR A 319 -0.10 3.84 16.12
N SER A 320 0.11 2.86 17.00
CA SER A 320 -0.28 2.96 18.41
C SER A 320 0.54 4.01 19.18
N CYS A 321 1.76 4.34 18.74
CA CYS A 321 2.60 5.40 19.32
C CYS A 321 2.33 6.81 18.77
N ILE A 322 1.78 6.94 17.55
CA ILE A 322 1.53 8.26 16.94
C ILE A 322 0.44 9.03 17.70
N TYR A 323 0.59 10.35 17.82
CA TYR A 323 -0.34 11.23 18.54
C TYR A 323 -1.75 11.19 17.96
N GLU A 324 -1.88 11.39 16.65
CA GLU A 324 -3.16 11.37 15.96
C GLU A 324 -3.76 9.95 15.92
N LYS A 325 -4.99 9.82 16.41
CA LYS A 325 -5.81 8.60 16.38
C LYS A 325 -6.99 8.81 15.46
N ALA A 326 -6.85 8.36 14.22
CA ALA A 326 -7.90 8.45 13.23
C ALA A 326 -8.31 7.07 12.71
N PRO A 327 -9.61 6.76 12.58
CA PRO A 327 -10.04 5.40 12.25
C PRO A 327 -9.61 4.91 10.86
N TRP A 328 -9.36 5.81 9.90
CA TRP A 328 -8.89 5.43 8.55
C TRP A 328 -7.48 4.86 8.54
N LEU A 329 -6.66 5.20 9.54
CA LEU A 329 -5.30 4.68 9.67
C LEU A 329 -5.30 3.15 9.90
N LEU A 330 -6.41 2.60 10.39
CA LEU A 330 -6.61 1.17 10.62
C LEU A 330 -6.29 0.32 9.38
N LEU A 331 -6.57 0.83 8.16
CA LEU A 331 -6.27 0.12 6.92
C LEU A 331 -4.81 -0.31 6.81
N HIS A 332 -3.88 0.52 7.28
CA HIS A 332 -2.44 0.25 7.17
C HIS A 332 -1.94 -0.75 8.20
N LEU A 333 -2.71 -1.00 9.26
CA LEU A 333 -2.40 -1.98 10.29
C LEU A 333 -2.93 -3.37 9.94
N LEU A 334 -4.05 -3.42 9.21
CA LEU A 334 -4.72 -4.67 8.81
C LEU A 334 -4.19 -5.27 7.50
N LEU A 335 -3.58 -4.43 6.66
CA LEU A 335 -2.95 -4.82 5.40
C LEU A 335 -1.71 -5.68 5.65
#